data_AF-A0A6J4V663-F1
#
_entry.id   AF-A0A6J4V663-F1
#
_cell.length_a   1.000
_cell.length_b   1.000
_cell.length_c   1.000
_cell.angle_alpha   90.00
_cell.angle_beta   90.00
_cell.angle_gamma   90.00
#
_symmetry.space_group_name_H-M   'P 1'
#
loop_
_entity.id
_entity.type
_entity.pdbx_description
1 polymer ?
#
loop_
_entity_poly.entity_id
_entity_poly.type
_entity_poly.pdbx_seq_one_letter_code
_entity_poly.pdbx_strand_id
1 'polypeptide(L)'
;MSAAPPDPARRIPPAFGLDAPTDADFAARGPQIGDYLAANFPGLRGLAQHRPHYDPARGRTTDPIEHTLEVLAALDTAGLELPEVRLLRAATIFHDVGKLLDPFNVRHATDSAIIAAPYLADFALPPADATAALAIIRNHDVLGRVCQGRLTVDEALDLLGTPPLAALTGRLSRADVGAIRGLARVVPSIEAADRAVGALFVARRFSQRFAPPGEPTAEVRATLGRLTPRAELRLEVGDDLALSGPRVALLEAVEATGSIARAAERLGLSARAARLALRESERHLGLTLLTGQSGGAAGGGSALTPAAWELIARWRAFSAGLEAVVAARFGATFGAGEE
;
A
#
# COMPACT_ATOMS: atom_id res chain seq x y z
N MET A 1 11.10 -10.98 37.01
CA MET A 1 11.04 -12.45 36.78
C MET A 1 10.42 -12.63 35.43
N SER A 2 11.12 -13.26 34.48
CA SER A 2 10.57 -13.50 33.15
C SER A 2 9.50 -14.59 33.26
N ALA A 3 8.26 -14.28 32.88
CA ALA A 3 7.20 -15.28 32.84
C ALA A 3 7.45 -16.22 31.65
N ALA A 4 7.20 -17.52 31.82
CA ALA A 4 7.22 -18.44 30.68
C ALA A 4 6.06 -18.10 29.73
N PRO A 5 6.22 -18.25 28.41
CA PRO A 5 5.12 -18.07 27.47
C PRO A 5 3.98 -19.06 27.79
N PRO A 6 2.71 -18.67 27.59
CA PRO A 6 1.58 -19.53 27.87
C PRO A 6 1.57 -20.77 26.96
N ASP A 7 1.15 -21.91 27.50
CA ASP A 7 1.05 -23.17 26.77
C ASP A 7 0.00 -23.06 25.66
N PRO A 8 0.41 -23.07 24.37
CA PRO A 8 -0.51 -22.89 23.27
C PRO A 8 -1.51 -24.05 23.13
N ALA A 9 -1.27 -25.22 23.75
CA ALA A 9 -2.24 -26.31 23.75
C ALA A 9 -3.49 -25.99 24.61
N ARG A 10 -3.42 -24.98 25.48
CA ARG A 10 -4.51 -24.54 26.36
C ARG A 10 -5.19 -23.26 25.90
N ARG A 11 -4.85 -22.77 24.70
CA ARG A 11 -5.40 -21.52 24.17
C ARG A 11 -6.92 -21.62 23.95
N ILE A 12 -7.60 -20.52 24.24
CA ILE A 12 -9.03 -20.34 24.05
C ILE A 12 -9.23 -19.64 22.70
N PRO A 13 -10.03 -20.20 21.78
CA PRO A 13 -10.28 -19.58 20.48
C PRO A 13 -11.03 -18.25 20.60
N PRO A 14 -10.89 -17.32 19.64
CA PRO A 14 -11.55 -16.03 19.69
C PRO A 14 -13.06 -16.15 19.48
N ALA A 15 -13.83 -15.38 20.25
CA ALA A 15 -15.28 -15.23 20.06
C ALA A 15 -15.64 -14.16 19.00
N PHE A 16 -14.66 -13.73 18.21
CA PHE A 16 -14.79 -12.68 17.20
C PHE A 16 -13.96 -13.04 15.95
N GLY A 17 -14.38 -12.54 14.78
CA GLY A 17 -13.62 -12.65 13.53
C GLY A 17 -12.78 -11.39 13.24
N LEU A 18 -11.95 -11.43 12.20
CA LEU A 18 -11.15 -10.27 11.73
C LEU A 18 -11.94 -9.33 10.79
N ASP A 19 -13.05 -9.81 10.25
CA ASP A 19 -13.85 -9.07 9.28
C ASP A 19 -14.79 -8.09 9.97
N ALA A 20 -14.83 -6.86 9.48
CA ALA A 20 -15.76 -5.81 9.88
C ALA A 20 -15.81 -4.75 8.78
N PRO A 21 -16.97 -4.09 8.55
CA PRO A 21 -17.14 -3.12 7.46
C PRO A 21 -16.21 -1.91 7.56
N THR A 22 -15.95 -1.44 8.78
CA THR A 22 -15.08 -0.29 9.05
C THR A 22 -14.15 -0.59 10.23
N ASP A 23 -13.14 0.25 10.43
CA ASP A 23 -12.27 0.18 11.61
C ASP A 23 -13.02 0.52 12.90
N ALA A 24 -14.01 1.41 12.85
CA ALA A 24 -14.86 1.70 13.99
C ALA A 24 -15.69 0.47 14.42
N ASP A 25 -16.24 -0.27 13.46
CA ASP A 25 -16.98 -1.51 13.74
C ASP A 25 -16.06 -2.60 14.32
N PHE A 26 -14.80 -2.65 13.88
CA PHE A 26 -13.82 -3.58 14.44
C PHE A 26 -13.40 -3.17 15.86
N ALA A 27 -13.09 -1.89 16.06
CA ALA A 27 -12.70 -1.33 17.35
C ALA A 27 -13.80 -1.48 18.42
N ALA A 28 -15.08 -1.46 18.02
CA ALA A 28 -16.20 -1.74 18.90
C ALA A 28 -16.16 -3.16 19.52
N ARG A 29 -15.39 -4.09 18.94
CA ARG A 29 -15.14 -5.44 19.52
C ARG A 29 -14.10 -5.43 20.63
N GLY A 30 -13.57 -4.26 21.01
CA GLY A 30 -12.53 -4.08 22.02
C GLY A 30 -12.74 -4.90 23.31
N PRO A 31 -13.94 -4.94 23.91
CA PRO A 31 -14.20 -5.79 25.08
C PRO A 31 -13.93 -7.28 24.82
N GLN A 32 -14.40 -7.83 23.69
CA GLN A 32 -14.19 -9.24 23.31
C GLN A 32 -12.71 -9.54 23.05
N ILE A 33 -12.01 -8.64 22.38
CA ILE A 33 -10.56 -8.76 22.11
C ILE A 33 -9.77 -8.69 23.40
N GLY A 34 -10.10 -7.75 24.29
CA GLY A 34 -9.45 -7.58 25.58
C GLY A 34 -9.63 -8.79 26.48
N ASP A 35 -10.82 -9.39 26.52
CA ASP A 35 -11.09 -10.60 27.29
C ASP A 35 -10.38 -11.82 26.70
N TYR A 36 -10.33 -11.95 25.37
CA TYR A 36 -9.53 -12.97 24.70
C TYR A 36 -8.05 -12.87 25.06
N LEU A 37 -7.47 -11.67 25.02
CA LEU A 37 -6.06 -11.45 25.38
C LEU A 37 -5.81 -11.75 26.87
N ALA A 38 -6.70 -11.33 27.76
CA ALA A 38 -6.57 -11.58 29.19
C ALA A 38 -6.66 -13.07 29.55
N ALA A 39 -7.52 -13.81 28.83
CA ALA A 39 -7.71 -15.25 29.05
C ALA A 39 -6.53 -16.08 28.53
N ASN A 40 -5.97 -15.71 27.38
CA ASN A 40 -4.86 -16.44 26.74
C ASN A 40 -3.46 -16.02 27.25
N PHE A 41 -3.31 -14.77 27.69
CA PHE A 41 -2.04 -14.21 28.14
C PHE A 41 -2.17 -13.65 29.56
N PRO A 42 -2.40 -14.52 30.57
CA PRO A 42 -2.56 -14.09 31.94
C PRO A 42 -1.31 -13.35 32.42
N GLY A 43 -1.49 -12.15 32.95
CA GLY A 43 -0.40 -11.27 33.38
C GLY A 43 -0.13 -10.07 32.48
N LEU A 44 -0.74 -9.99 31.28
CA LEU A 44 -0.72 -8.76 30.48
C LEU A 44 -1.58 -7.66 31.11
N ARG A 45 -2.79 -7.99 31.58
CA ARG A 45 -3.68 -7.00 32.21
C ARG A 45 -3.05 -6.45 33.50
N GLY A 46 -2.98 -5.14 33.63
CA GLY A 46 -2.35 -4.45 34.76
C GLY A 46 -0.82 -4.49 34.77
N LEU A 47 -0.16 -5.00 33.72
CA LEU A 47 1.30 -5.02 33.64
C LEU A 47 1.85 -3.60 33.52
N ALA A 48 2.75 -3.24 34.43
CA ALA A 48 3.41 -1.94 34.41
C ALA A 48 4.41 -1.87 33.23
N GLN A 49 4.32 -0.77 32.47
CA GLN A 49 5.17 -0.51 31.30
C GLN A 49 6.16 0.65 31.52
N HIS A 50 7.02 0.91 30.53
CA HIS A 50 7.88 2.10 30.48
C HIS A 50 7.08 3.41 30.53
N ARG A 51 7.69 4.46 31.12
CA ARG A 51 7.09 5.78 31.34
C ARG A 51 6.41 6.46 30.13
N PRO A 52 6.83 6.28 28.86
CA PRO A 52 6.10 6.84 27.73
C PRO A 52 4.62 6.39 27.68
N HIS A 53 4.30 5.22 28.21
CA HIS A 53 2.94 4.69 28.34
C HIS A 53 2.19 5.22 29.57
N TYR A 54 2.75 6.19 30.31
CA TYR A 54 2.07 6.79 31.46
C TYR A 54 0.87 7.59 30.98
N ASP A 55 -0.32 7.27 31.51
CA ASP A 55 -1.53 8.02 31.28
C ASP A 55 -1.88 8.85 32.53
N PRO A 56 -1.74 10.19 32.47
CA PRO A 56 -2.13 11.07 33.57
C PRO A 56 -3.59 10.94 33.99
N ALA A 57 -4.50 10.59 33.05
CA ALA A 57 -5.91 10.43 33.36
C ALA A 57 -6.20 9.19 34.22
N ARG A 58 -5.36 8.15 34.09
CA ARG A 58 -5.46 6.90 34.85
C ARG A 58 -4.55 6.87 36.08
N GLY A 59 -3.60 7.80 36.18
CA GLY A 59 -2.60 7.85 37.26
C GLY A 59 -1.59 6.70 37.24
N ARG A 60 -1.55 5.91 36.15
CA ARG A 60 -0.68 4.74 35.96
C ARG A 60 -0.28 4.59 34.50
N THR A 61 0.62 3.66 34.21
CA THR A 61 0.89 3.25 32.82
C THR A 61 -0.27 2.45 32.25
N THR A 62 -0.59 2.69 30.98
CA THR A 62 -1.49 1.87 30.17
C THR A 62 -0.90 0.46 30.11
N ASP A 63 -1.68 -0.58 30.35
CA ASP A 63 -1.20 -1.96 30.22
C ASP A 63 -1.20 -2.43 28.76
N PRO A 64 -0.50 -3.53 28.40
CA PRO A 64 -0.40 -3.98 27.00
C PRO A 64 -1.74 -4.31 26.33
N ILE A 65 -2.75 -4.76 27.09
CA ILE A 65 -4.07 -5.04 26.52
C ILE A 65 -4.77 -3.72 26.20
N GLU A 66 -4.81 -2.79 27.16
CA GLU A 66 -5.37 -1.46 26.94
C GLU A 66 -4.70 -0.75 25.77
N HIS A 67 -3.36 -0.81 25.71
CA HIS A 67 -2.57 -0.26 24.62
C HIS A 67 -2.97 -0.89 23.28
N THR A 68 -3.04 -2.22 23.19
CA THR A 68 -3.48 -2.92 21.97
C THR A 68 -4.86 -2.48 21.50
N LEU A 69 -5.80 -2.25 22.41
CA LEU A 69 -7.14 -1.76 22.06
C LEU A 69 -7.11 -0.30 21.57
N GLU A 70 -6.27 0.54 22.17
CA GLU A 70 -6.04 1.92 21.72
C GLU A 70 -5.40 1.95 20.32
N VAL A 71 -4.45 1.06 20.02
CA VAL A 71 -3.85 0.90 18.69
C VAL A 71 -4.87 0.42 17.66
N LEU A 72 -5.70 -0.57 17.99
CA LEU A 72 -6.78 -1.05 17.11
C LEU A 72 -7.79 0.05 16.79
N ALA A 73 -8.10 0.92 17.75
CA ALA A 73 -9.00 2.06 17.53
C ALA A 73 -8.37 3.17 16.66
N ALA A 74 -7.04 3.27 16.66
CA ALA A 74 -6.27 4.23 15.85
C ALA A 74 -5.80 3.66 14.49
N LEU A 75 -6.08 2.38 14.22
CA LEU A 75 -5.63 1.72 13.01
C LEU A 75 -6.34 2.31 11.77
N ASP A 76 -5.56 2.63 10.74
CA ASP A 76 -6.08 3.09 9.46
C ASP A 76 -5.95 1.96 8.41
N THR A 77 -7.09 1.38 8.03
CA THR A 77 -7.18 0.37 6.97
C THR A 77 -7.72 0.90 5.65
N ALA A 78 -7.89 2.21 5.50
CA ALA A 78 -8.41 2.81 4.28
C ALA A 78 -7.54 2.46 3.07
N GLY A 79 -8.21 2.05 1.99
CA GLY A 79 -7.59 1.67 0.71
C GLY A 79 -6.87 0.32 0.71
N LEU A 80 -7.01 -0.50 1.75
CA LEU A 80 -6.50 -1.87 1.78
C LEU A 80 -7.56 -2.86 1.29
N GLU A 81 -7.10 -3.93 0.65
CA GLU A 81 -7.96 -5.06 0.29
C GLU A 81 -8.26 -5.91 1.54
N LEU A 82 -9.40 -6.61 1.55
CA LEU A 82 -9.84 -7.38 2.73
C LEU A 82 -8.76 -8.34 3.30
N PRO A 83 -7.97 -9.08 2.51
CA PRO A 83 -6.88 -9.90 3.05
C PRO A 83 -5.86 -9.08 3.84
N GLU A 84 -5.46 -7.91 3.36
CA GLU A 84 -4.50 -7.00 4.02
C GLU A 84 -5.09 -6.41 5.31
N VAL A 85 -6.37 -6.06 5.30
CA VAL A 85 -7.11 -5.61 6.49
C VAL A 85 -7.08 -6.68 7.58
N ARG A 86 -7.39 -7.93 7.23
CA ARG A 86 -7.35 -9.06 8.17
C ARG A 86 -5.95 -9.28 8.73
N LEU A 87 -4.94 -9.23 7.86
CA LEU A 87 -3.52 -9.34 8.19
C LEU A 87 -3.10 -8.31 9.23
N LEU A 88 -3.43 -7.03 8.98
CA LEU A 88 -3.05 -5.92 9.85
C LEU A 88 -3.77 -5.97 11.20
N ARG A 89 -5.07 -6.32 11.22
CA ARG A 89 -5.84 -6.52 12.45
C ARG A 89 -5.28 -7.66 13.30
N ALA A 90 -4.97 -8.80 12.69
CA ALA A 90 -4.35 -9.94 13.38
C ALA A 90 -2.99 -9.57 13.96
N ALA A 91 -2.14 -8.90 13.17
CA ALA A 91 -0.84 -8.43 13.64
C ALA A 91 -0.98 -7.47 14.83
N THR A 92 -1.94 -6.54 14.77
CA THR A 92 -2.18 -5.56 15.84
C THR A 92 -2.63 -6.23 17.13
N ILE A 93 -3.54 -7.22 17.08
CA ILE A 93 -4.01 -7.95 18.28
C ILE A 93 -2.85 -8.56 19.07
N PHE A 94 -1.81 -9.02 18.38
CA PHE A 94 -0.69 -9.72 18.99
C PHE A 94 0.59 -8.90 19.11
N HIS A 95 0.64 -7.64 18.65
CA HIS A 95 1.91 -6.92 18.52
C HIS A 95 2.67 -6.73 19.85
N ASP A 96 1.95 -6.73 20.97
CA ASP A 96 2.48 -6.37 22.29
C ASP A 96 2.51 -7.52 23.31
N VAL A 97 2.10 -8.74 22.92
CA VAL A 97 1.99 -9.88 23.87
C VAL A 97 3.36 -10.34 24.40
N GLY A 98 4.44 -10.03 23.70
CA GLY A 98 5.82 -10.31 24.11
C GLY A 98 6.26 -9.57 25.37
N LYS A 99 5.59 -8.47 25.74
CA LYS A 99 5.83 -7.77 27.01
C LYS A 99 5.55 -8.66 28.23
N LEU A 100 4.80 -9.75 28.06
CA LEU A 100 4.61 -10.77 29.09
C LEU A 100 5.94 -11.38 29.58
N LEU A 101 6.92 -11.57 28.68
CA LEU A 101 8.21 -12.17 29.02
C LEU A 101 9.11 -11.18 29.75
N ASP A 102 9.15 -9.95 29.26
CA ASP A 102 9.83 -8.82 29.90
C ASP A 102 9.26 -7.50 29.35
N PRO A 103 8.51 -6.72 30.16
CA PRO A 103 7.86 -5.49 29.72
C PRO A 103 8.86 -4.37 29.41
N PHE A 104 10.13 -4.54 29.77
CA PHE A 104 11.17 -3.54 29.56
C PHE A 104 12.13 -3.89 28.42
N ASN A 105 12.00 -5.08 27.84
CA ASN A 105 12.89 -5.60 26.80
C ASN A 105 12.61 -4.95 25.43
N VAL A 106 13.69 -4.59 24.74
CA VAL A 106 13.66 -4.05 23.36
C VAL A 106 13.26 -5.12 22.33
N ARG A 107 13.23 -6.41 22.71
CA ARG A 107 12.88 -7.53 21.83
C ARG A 107 11.40 -7.93 21.86
N HIS A 108 10.52 -7.15 22.51
CA HIS A 108 9.11 -7.51 22.66
C HIS A 108 8.43 -7.82 21.33
N ALA A 109 8.81 -7.15 20.24
CA ALA A 109 8.28 -7.42 18.90
C ALA A 109 8.60 -8.85 18.41
N THR A 110 9.86 -9.29 18.55
CA THR A 110 10.27 -10.66 18.20
C THR A 110 9.59 -11.69 19.09
N ASP A 111 9.53 -11.43 20.39
CA ASP A 111 8.90 -12.32 21.37
C ASP A 111 7.39 -12.43 21.10
N SER A 112 6.74 -11.33 20.75
CA SER A 112 5.33 -11.28 20.34
C SER A 112 5.07 -12.17 19.14
N ALA A 113 5.92 -12.11 18.11
CA ALA A 113 5.77 -12.95 16.93
C ALA A 113 5.90 -14.44 17.27
N ILE A 114 6.86 -14.80 18.13
CA ILE A 114 7.05 -16.20 18.57
C ILE A 114 5.81 -16.69 19.33
N ILE A 115 5.30 -15.87 20.26
CA ILE A 115 4.13 -16.21 21.07
C ILE A 115 2.87 -16.30 20.21
N ALA A 116 2.68 -15.39 19.24
CA ALA A 116 1.48 -15.29 18.43
C ALA A 116 1.29 -16.43 17.44
N ALA A 117 2.37 -17.05 16.97
CA ALA A 117 2.33 -18.07 15.90
C ALA A 117 1.27 -19.17 16.09
N PRO A 118 1.17 -19.84 17.24
CA PRO A 118 0.13 -20.85 17.46
C PRO A 118 -1.30 -20.28 17.57
N TYR A 119 -1.47 -19.01 17.95
CA TYR A 119 -2.78 -18.38 18.13
C TYR A 119 -3.36 -17.83 16.81
N LEU A 120 -2.51 -17.46 15.85
CA LEU A 120 -2.95 -17.02 14.52
C LEU A 120 -3.74 -18.11 13.77
N ALA A 121 -3.52 -19.39 14.09
CA ALA A 121 -4.27 -20.51 13.53
C ALA A 121 -5.78 -20.40 13.80
N ASP A 122 -6.17 -19.72 14.88
CA ASP A 122 -7.57 -19.63 15.31
C ASP A 122 -8.35 -18.52 14.54
N PHE A 123 -7.67 -17.75 13.68
CA PHE A 123 -8.26 -16.65 12.89
C PHE A 123 -8.52 -16.97 11.42
N ALA A 124 -8.36 -18.24 11.02
CA ALA A 124 -8.62 -18.73 9.67
C ALA A 124 -7.93 -17.90 8.55
N LEU A 125 -6.70 -17.45 8.81
CA LEU A 125 -5.87 -16.78 7.82
C LEU A 125 -5.25 -17.83 6.87
N PRO A 126 -5.13 -17.54 5.56
CA PRO A 126 -4.28 -18.31 4.67
C PRO A 126 -2.84 -18.44 5.23
N PRO A 127 -2.12 -19.54 4.98
CA PRO A 127 -0.76 -19.72 5.52
C PRO A 127 0.23 -18.60 5.16
N ALA A 128 0.10 -18.02 3.95
CA ALA A 128 0.91 -16.89 3.52
C ALA A 128 0.62 -15.63 4.35
N ASP A 129 -0.66 -15.37 4.63
CA ASP A 129 -1.10 -14.22 5.41
C ASP A 129 -0.72 -14.36 6.88
N ALA A 130 -0.80 -15.57 7.45
CA ALA A 130 -0.30 -15.84 8.79
C ALA A 130 1.21 -15.59 8.90
N THR A 131 1.98 -16.01 7.88
CA THR A 131 3.43 -15.75 7.80
C THR A 131 3.72 -14.24 7.72
N ALA A 132 2.98 -13.52 6.90
CA ALA A 132 3.11 -12.07 6.79
C ALA A 132 2.71 -11.37 8.09
N ALA A 133 1.69 -11.84 8.81
CA ALA A 133 1.24 -11.24 10.07
C ALA A 133 2.33 -11.36 11.14
N LEU A 134 3.00 -12.52 11.20
CA LEU A 134 4.17 -12.73 12.05
C LEU A 134 5.34 -11.82 11.69
N ALA A 135 5.56 -11.55 10.41
CA ALA A 135 6.60 -10.63 9.97
C ALA A 135 6.27 -9.17 10.34
N ILE A 136 5.01 -8.75 10.25
CA ILE A 136 4.55 -7.44 10.72
C ILE A 136 4.76 -7.33 12.24
N ILE A 137 4.28 -8.33 13.02
CA ILE A 137 4.44 -8.35 14.49
C ILE A 137 5.92 -8.23 14.87
N ARG A 138 6.80 -9.01 14.22
CA ARG A 138 8.23 -9.03 14.53
C ARG A 138 8.93 -7.70 14.27
N ASN A 139 8.43 -6.93 13.30
CA ASN A 139 9.11 -5.75 12.78
C ASN A 139 8.34 -4.44 13.02
N HIS A 140 7.25 -4.45 13.79
CA HIS A 140 6.40 -3.27 14.01
C HIS A 140 7.13 -2.09 14.67
N ASP A 141 8.26 -2.34 15.33
CA ASP A 141 9.07 -1.33 16.01
C ASP A 141 10.25 -0.80 15.16
N VAL A 142 10.46 -1.34 13.95
CA VAL A 142 11.63 -1.04 13.11
C VAL A 142 11.74 0.45 12.82
N LEU A 143 10.64 1.11 12.45
CA LEU A 143 10.64 2.55 12.18
C LEU A 143 10.96 3.37 13.44
N GLY A 144 10.49 2.93 14.60
CA GLY A 144 10.86 3.53 15.89
C GLY A 144 12.37 3.42 16.15
N ARG A 145 12.98 2.27 15.83
CA ARG A 145 14.43 2.06 15.92
C ARG A 145 15.21 2.92 14.93
N VAL A 146 14.69 3.16 13.72
CA VAL A 146 15.28 4.12 12.76
C VAL A 146 15.28 5.54 13.34
N CYS A 147 14.15 6.01 13.86
CA CYS A 147 14.06 7.35 14.47
C CYS A 147 14.96 7.52 15.70
N GLN A 148 15.27 6.43 16.40
CA GLN A 148 16.19 6.42 17.54
C GLN A 148 17.68 6.32 17.12
N GLY A 149 17.98 6.24 15.81
CA GLY A 149 19.33 6.03 15.30
C GLY A 149 19.91 4.65 15.60
N ARG A 150 19.06 3.68 15.95
CA ARG A 150 19.46 2.28 16.24
C ARG A 150 19.49 1.40 14.99
N LEU A 151 18.84 1.84 13.92
CA LEU A 151 18.88 1.22 12.60
C LEU A 151 19.02 2.31 11.54
N THR A 152 19.75 1.99 10.48
CA THR A 152 19.74 2.75 9.23
C THR A 152 18.48 2.45 8.42
N VAL A 153 18.19 3.30 7.43
CA VAL A 153 17.06 3.09 6.49
C VAL A 153 17.29 1.82 5.65
N ASP A 154 18.53 1.50 5.28
CA ASP A 154 18.89 0.27 4.57
C ASP A 154 18.63 -0.99 5.42
N GLU A 155 19.09 -0.99 6.68
CA GLU A 155 18.82 -2.12 7.59
C GLU A 155 17.32 -2.30 7.84
N ALA A 156 16.57 -1.20 7.95
CA ALA A 156 15.12 -1.24 8.08
C ALA A 156 14.45 -1.85 6.83
N LEU A 157 14.92 -1.51 5.63
CA LEU A 157 14.42 -2.09 4.39
C LEU A 157 14.62 -3.61 4.35
N ASP A 158 15.81 -4.08 4.74
CA ASP A 158 16.12 -5.52 4.75
C ASP A 158 15.26 -6.28 5.78
N LEU A 159 14.93 -5.67 6.92
CA LEU A 159 14.05 -6.25 7.93
C LEU A 159 12.57 -6.25 7.52
N LEU A 160 12.10 -5.18 6.88
CA LEU A 160 10.71 -5.01 6.45
C LEU A 160 10.38 -5.83 5.20
N GLY A 161 11.39 -6.29 4.45
CA GLY A 161 11.26 -7.31 3.43
C GLY A 161 10.73 -6.79 2.10
N THR A 162 9.42 -6.71 1.92
CA THR A 162 8.79 -6.32 0.64
C THR A 162 8.04 -4.99 0.77
N PRO A 163 7.83 -4.23 -0.33
CA PRO A 163 7.10 -2.97 -0.25
C PRO A 163 5.68 -3.09 0.36
N PRO A 164 4.85 -4.10 0.02
CA PRO A 164 3.55 -4.27 0.68
C PRO A 164 3.67 -4.53 2.19
N LEU A 165 4.62 -5.38 2.59
CA LEU A 165 4.84 -5.71 4.00
C LEU A 165 5.35 -4.51 4.79
N ALA A 166 6.25 -3.72 4.19
CA ALA A 166 6.75 -2.47 4.75
C ALA A 166 5.61 -1.45 4.94
N ALA A 167 4.72 -1.29 3.94
CA ALA A 167 3.59 -0.38 4.02
C ALA A 167 2.61 -0.76 5.15
N LEU A 168 2.28 -2.04 5.29
CA LEU A 168 1.42 -2.54 6.38
C LEU A 168 2.09 -2.38 7.75
N THR A 169 3.38 -2.70 7.85
CA THR A 169 4.15 -2.52 9.09
C THR A 169 4.20 -1.04 9.48
N GLY A 170 4.41 -0.13 8.53
CA GLY A 170 4.40 1.30 8.77
C GLY A 170 3.06 1.83 9.28
N ARG A 171 1.93 1.29 8.79
CA ARG A 171 0.59 1.61 9.33
C ARG A 171 0.47 1.19 10.80
N LEU A 172 0.88 -0.03 11.14
CA LEU A 172 0.90 -0.50 12.53
C LEU A 172 1.83 0.37 13.39
N SER A 173 3.06 0.66 12.95
CA SER A 173 4.02 1.49 13.68
C SER A 173 3.45 2.89 14.01
N ARG A 174 2.72 3.50 13.06
CA ARG A 174 2.09 4.81 13.29
C ARG A 174 0.95 4.73 14.30
N ALA A 175 0.08 3.74 14.18
CA ALA A 175 -1.01 3.54 15.13
C ALA A 175 -0.47 3.23 16.54
N ASP A 176 0.56 2.39 16.63
CA ASP A 176 1.25 2.02 17.87
C ASP A 176 1.85 3.23 18.60
N VAL A 177 2.70 3.99 17.90
CA VAL A 177 3.32 5.18 18.47
C VAL A 177 2.30 6.28 18.74
N GLY A 178 1.28 6.42 17.88
CA GLY A 178 0.23 7.42 17.98
C GLY A 178 -0.74 7.19 19.15
N ALA A 179 -0.98 5.93 19.52
CA ALA A 179 -1.79 5.58 20.69
C ALA A 179 -1.12 6.00 22.02
N ILE A 180 0.20 6.12 22.02
CA ILE A 180 0.97 6.52 23.20
C ILE A 180 0.98 8.05 23.34
N ARG A 181 0.21 8.58 24.29
CA ARG A 181 0.10 10.04 24.55
C ARG A 181 1.45 10.75 24.67
N GLY A 182 2.42 10.13 25.36
CA GLY A 182 3.77 10.69 25.53
C GLY A 182 4.63 10.73 24.25
N LEU A 183 4.20 10.06 23.18
CA LEU A 183 4.92 9.90 21.92
C LEU A 183 4.21 10.54 20.72
N ALA A 184 3.04 11.15 20.88
CA ALA A 184 2.34 11.82 19.77
C ALA A 184 3.24 12.79 18.97
N ARG A 185 4.15 13.50 19.66
CA ARG A 185 5.11 14.44 19.05
C ARG A 185 6.15 13.79 18.12
N VAL A 186 6.38 12.47 18.22
CA VAL A 186 7.36 11.75 17.39
C VAL A 186 6.73 11.06 16.17
N VAL A 187 5.40 11.04 16.06
CA VAL A 187 4.69 10.46 14.90
C VAL A 187 5.18 11.02 13.56
N PRO A 188 5.42 12.35 13.40
CA PRO A 188 5.98 12.88 12.15
C PRO A 188 7.37 12.30 11.79
N SER A 189 8.17 11.93 12.78
CA SER A 189 9.46 11.28 12.55
C SER A 189 9.28 9.85 12.05
N ILE A 190 8.31 9.10 12.60
CA ILE A 190 7.95 7.75 12.13
C ILE A 190 7.48 7.81 10.67
N GLU A 191 6.63 8.78 10.33
CA GLU A 191 6.17 9.01 8.95
C GLU A 191 7.32 9.35 8.00
N ALA A 192 8.28 10.16 8.46
CA ALA A 192 9.47 10.50 7.66
C ALA A 192 10.34 9.25 7.42
N ALA A 193 10.55 8.42 8.44
CA ALA A 193 11.27 7.16 8.31
C ALA A 193 10.57 6.18 7.36
N ASP A 194 9.23 6.05 7.47
CA ASP A 194 8.43 5.21 6.57
C ASP A 194 8.57 5.65 5.11
N ARG A 195 8.45 6.96 4.84
CA ARG A 195 8.64 7.52 3.50
C ARG A 195 10.05 7.26 2.96
N ALA A 196 11.07 7.36 3.80
CA ALA A 196 12.46 7.09 3.40
C ALA A 196 12.67 5.62 3.02
N VAL A 197 12.15 4.67 3.82
CA VAL A 197 12.19 3.23 3.50
C VAL A 197 11.44 2.96 2.20
N GLY A 198 10.23 3.51 2.03
CA GLY A 198 9.44 3.36 0.80
C GLY A 198 10.16 3.90 -0.44
N ALA A 199 10.82 5.06 -0.33
CA ALA A 199 11.63 5.62 -1.42
C ALA A 199 12.82 4.72 -1.77
N LEU A 200 13.45 4.10 -0.77
CA LEU A 200 14.58 3.19 -0.99
C LEU A 200 14.17 1.88 -1.66
N PHE A 201 12.97 1.35 -1.37
CA PHE A 201 12.39 0.22 -2.12
C PHE A 201 12.24 0.52 -3.61
N VAL A 202 11.77 1.73 -3.93
CA VAL A 202 11.68 2.21 -5.32
C VAL A 202 13.08 2.30 -5.91
N ALA A 203 14.01 2.97 -5.22
CA ALA A 203 15.38 3.14 -5.70
C ALA A 203 16.08 1.80 -5.97
N ARG A 204 16.09 0.85 -5.01
CA ARG A 204 16.73 -0.48 -5.15
C ARG A 204 16.14 -1.30 -6.30
N ARG A 205 14.83 -1.21 -6.56
CA ARG A 205 14.19 -1.87 -7.72
C ARG A 205 14.78 -1.39 -9.06
N PHE A 206 15.32 -0.18 -9.10
CA PHE A 206 15.90 0.42 -10.30
C PHE A 206 17.44 0.49 -10.29
N SER A 207 18.13 0.22 -9.18
CA SER A 207 19.53 0.66 -9.01
C SER A 207 20.63 -0.41 -8.90
N GLN A 208 20.36 -1.72 -8.83
CA GLN A 208 21.47 -2.66 -8.51
C GLN A 208 22.56 -2.84 -9.60
N ARG A 209 22.43 -2.25 -10.79
CA ARG A 209 23.52 -2.21 -11.80
C ARG A 209 23.80 -0.83 -12.40
N PHE A 210 22.95 0.16 -12.18
CA PHE A 210 22.97 1.46 -12.87
C PHE A 210 22.69 2.64 -11.92
N ALA A 211 23.25 2.62 -10.71
CA ALA A 211 23.15 3.77 -9.80
C ALA A 211 23.85 5.00 -10.43
N PRO A 212 23.18 6.16 -10.55
CA PRO A 212 23.82 7.36 -11.07
C PRO A 212 24.91 7.84 -10.11
N PRO A 213 26.03 8.38 -10.61
CA PRO A 213 27.06 8.99 -9.76
C PRO A 213 26.49 10.21 -9.00
N GLY A 214 27.08 10.55 -7.86
CA GLY A 214 26.66 11.70 -7.05
C GLY A 214 26.71 13.04 -7.81
N GLU A 215 27.59 13.15 -8.81
CA GLU A 215 27.58 14.24 -9.79
C GLU A 215 27.51 13.67 -11.23
N PRO A 216 26.67 14.23 -12.12
CA PRO A 216 26.68 13.86 -13.54
C PRO A 216 28.02 14.19 -14.20
N THR A 217 28.48 13.35 -15.12
CA THR A 217 29.63 13.68 -15.99
C THR A 217 29.33 14.91 -16.84
N ALA A 218 30.36 15.57 -17.38
CA ALA A 218 30.18 16.77 -18.20
C ALA A 218 29.28 16.50 -19.42
N GLU A 219 29.40 15.33 -20.04
CA GLU A 219 28.61 14.91 -21.20
C GLU A 219 27.12 14.73 -20.84
N VAL A 220 26.84 14.09 -19.70
CA VAL A 220 25.47 13.89 -19.21
C VAL A 220 24.86 15.22 -18.77
N ARG A 221 25.62 16.07 -18.07
CA ARG A 221 25.17 17.41 -17.65
C ARG A 221 24.74 18.26 -18.84
N ALA A 222 25.47 18.21 -19.95
CA ALA A 222 25.13 18.92 -21.19
C ALA A 222 23.83 18.41 -21.84
N THR A 223 23.36 17.21 -21.50
CA THR A 223 22.12 16.62 -22.02
C THR A 223 20.92 16.75 -21.10
N LEU A 224 21.09 16.83 -19.77
CA LEU A 224 19.97 16.88 -18.80
C LEU A 224 18.93 17.96 -19.11
N GLY A 225 19.36 19.18 -19.46
CA GLY A 225 18.47 20.30 -19.80
C GLY A 225 17.76 20.20 -21.16
N ARG A 226 18.02 19.16 -21.95
CA ARG A 226 17.45 18.94 -23.29
C ARG A 226 16.51 17.74 -23.35
N LEU A 227 16.39 17.00 -22.26
CA LEU A 227 15.56 15.81 -22.18
C LEU A 227 14.13 16.19 -21.76
N THR A 228 13.13 15.58 -22.39
CA THR A 228 11.72 15.74 -22.02
C THR A 228 11.13 14.37 -21.77
N PRO A 229 10.57 14.10 -20.59
CA PRO A 229 9.97 12.80 -20.32
C PRO A 229 8.68 12.63 -21.11
N ARG A 230 8.54 11.49 -21.78
CA ARG A 230 7.30 11.05 -22.42
C ARG A 230 7.02 9.62 -21.99
N ALA A 231 5.86 9.40 -21.39
CA ALA A 231 5.40 8.08 -21.01
C ALA A 231 4.19 7.69 -21.86
N GLU A 232 4.29 6.57 -22.57
CA GLU A 232 3.16 6.00 -23.31
C GLU A 232 2.56 4.85 -22.53
N LEU A 233 1.28 4.98 -22.17
CA LEU A 233 0.52 3.91 -21.54
C LEU A 233 -0.06 2.97 -22.61
N ARG A 234 0.04 1.68 -22.33
CA ARG A 234 -0.49 0.60 -23.17
C ARG A 234 -1.13 -0.45 -22.25
N LEU A 235 -2.34 -0.87 -22.59
CA LEU A 235 -3.02 -2.01 -22.00
C LEU A 235 -3.08 -3.12 -23.04
N GLU A 236 -2.65 -4.31 -22.64
CA GLU A 236 -2.49 -5.47 -23.51
C GLU A 236 -3.41 -6.60 -23.04
N VAL A 237 -3.88 -7.41 -23.99
CA VAL A 237 -4.56 -8.68 -23.72
C VAL A 237 -3.63 -9.77 -24.22
N GLY A 238 -3.04 -10.54 -23.31
CA GLY A 238 -1.84 -11.30 -23.63
C GLY A 238 -0.69 -10.34 -23.96
N ASP A 239 -0.07 -10.52 -25.13
CA ASP A 239 0.99 -9.65 -25.65
C ASP A 239 0.49 -8.66 -26.73
N ASP A 240 -0.82 -8.63 -26.96
CA ASP A 240 -1.42 -7.84 -28.03
C ASP A 240 -1.96 -6.50 -27.50
N LEU A 241 -1.56 -5.39 -28.13
CA LEU A 241 -2.01 -4.04 -27.78
C LEU A 241 -3.54 -3.93 -27.91
N ALA A 242 -4.23 -3.71 -26.80
CA ALA A 242 -5.68 -3.57 -26.74
C ALA A 242 -6.11 -2.10 -26.66
N LEU A 243 -5.55 -1.33 -25.72
CA LEU A 243 -5.89 0.07 -25.50
C LEU A 243 -4.63 0.91 -25.26
N SER A 244 -4.62 2.15 -25.72
CA SER A 244 -3.52 3.11 -25.50
C SER A 244 -4.05 4.54 -25.53
N GLY A 245 -3.23 5.50 -25.13
CA GLY A 245 -3.57 6.93 -25.18
C GLY A 245 -4.07 7.36 -26.57
N PRO A 246 -3.31 7.05 -27.65
CA PRO A 246 -3.77 7.31 -29.02
C PRO A 246 -5.07 6.62 -29.41
N ARG A 247 -5.31 5.38 -28.97
CA ARG A 247 -6.56 4.64 -29.26
C ARG A 247 -7.76 5.23 -28.54
N VAL A 248 -7.60 5.66 -27.30
CA VAL A 248 -8.64 6.35 -26.53
C VAL A 248 -8.94 7.73 -27.13
N ALA A 249 -7.91 8.50 -27.48
CA ALA A 249 -8.09 9.78 -28.17
C ALA A 249 -8.85 9.61 -29.49
N LEU A 250 -8.61 8.50 -30.21
CA LEU A 250 -9.36 8.18 -31.42
C LEU A 250 -10.83 7.87 -31.15
N LEU A 251 -11.15 7.10 -30.11
CA LEU A 251 -12.55 6.84 -29.72
C LEU A 251 -13.29 8.11 -29.30
N GLU A 252 -12.66 8.96 -28.49
CA GLU A 252 -13.22 10.26 -28.09
C GLU A 252 -13.42 11.20 -29.29
N ALA A 253 -12.48 11.19 -30.24
CA ALA A 253 -12.60 11.95 -31.48
C ALA A 253 -13.73 11.39 -32.38
N VAL A 254 -13.95 10.07 -32.39
CA VAL A 254 -15.10 9.46 -33.08
C VAL A 254 -16.40 9.94 -32.45
N GLU A 255 -16.52 9.91 -31.13
CA GLU A 255 -17.69 10.41 -30.42
C GLU A 255 -17.98 11.89 -30.74
N ALA A 256 -16.95 12.73 -30.69
CA ALA A 256 -17.08 14.15 -30.95
C ALA A 256 -17.42 14.50 -32.41
N THR A 257 -17.17 13.60 -33.37
CA THR A 257 -17.35 13.86 -34.81
C THR A 257 -18.41 13.00 -35.48
N GLY A 258 -18.86 11.94 -34.84
CA GLY A 258 -19.73 10.92 -35.42
C GLY A 258 -19.09 10.16 -36.60
N SER A 259 -17.78 10.27 -36.84
CA SER A 259 -17.13 9.70 -38.02
C SER A 259 -15.67 9.35 -37.79
N ILE A 260 -15.31 8.10 -38.07
CA ILE A 260 -13.91 7.64 -38.01
C ILE A 260 -13.00 8.45 -38.95
N ALA A 261 -13.51 8.88 -40.11
CA ALA A 261 -12.70 9.65 -41.06
C ALA A 261 -12.36 11.05 -40.51
N ARG A 262 -13.36 11.75 -39.96
CA ARG A 262 -13.16 13.09 -39.36
C ARG A 262 -12.36 13.01 -38.06
N ALA A 263 -12.54 11.96 -37.27
CA ALA A 263 -11.72 11.68 -36.10
C ALA A 263 -10.25 11.48 -36.47
N ALA A 264 -9.98 10.70 -37.53
CA ALA A 264 -8.63 10.47 -38.02
C ALA A 264 -7.97 11.77 -38.50
N GLU A 265 -8.69 12.58 -39.29
CA GLU A 265 -8.21 13.89 -39.76
C GLU A 265 -7.85 14.81 -38.60
N ARG A 266 -8.71 14.91 -37.58
CA ARG A 266 -8.46 15.69 -36.36
C ARG A 266 -7.20 15.26 -35.61
N LEU A 267 -6.83 13.98 -35.68
CA LEU A 267 -5.67 13.40 -35.01
C LEU A 267 -4.44 13.30 -35.91
N GLY A 268 -4.49 13.81 -37.14
CA GLY A 268 -3.38 13.71 -38.10
C GLY A 268 -3.12 12.28 -38.60
N LEU A 269 -4.13 11.42 -38.55
CA LEU A 269 -4.08 10.02 -38.98
C LEU A 269 -4.82 9.82 -40.31
N SER A 270 -4.41 8.81 -41.09
CA SER A 270 -5.24 8.38 -42.23
C SER A 270 -6.50 7.65 -41.74
N ALA A 271 -7.63 7.84 -42.42
CA ALA A 271 -8.88 7.13 -42.10
C ALA A 271 -8.73 5.60 -42.18
N ARG A 272 -7.77 5.09 -42.98
CA ARG A 272 -7.41 3.67 -43.02
C ARG A 272 -6.71 3.23 -41.74
N ALA A 273 -5.71 4.00 -41.28
CA ALA A 273 -4.97 3.69 -40.05
C ALA A 273 -5.88 3.72 -38.82
N ALA A 274 -6.73 4.74 -38.70
CA ALA A 274 -7.71 4.83 -37.62
C ALA A 274 -8.65 3.60 -37.57
N ARG A 275 -9.23 3.23 -38.72
CA ARG A 275 -10.09 2.04 -38.81
C ARG A 275 -9.34 0.74 -38.47
N LEU A 276 -8.07 0.62 -38.86
CA LEU A 276 -7.26 -0.55 -38.52
C LEU A 276 -7.01 -0.62 -37.01
N ALA A 277 -6.58 0.47 -36.39
CA ALA A 277 -6.31 0.53 -34.96
C ALA A 277 -7.54 0.20 -34.10
N LEU A 278 -8.73 0.69 -34.50
CA LEU A 278 -9.98 0.35 -33.81
C LEU A 278 -10.35 -1.12 -33.98
N ARG A 279 -10.26 -1.68 -35.19
CA ARG A 279 -10.53 -3.10 -35.43
C ARG A 279 -9.57 -4.02 -34.67
N GLU A 280 -8.29 -3.66 -34.58
CA GLU A 280 -7.32 -4.39 -33.77
C GLU A 280 -7.68 -4.32 -32.29
N SER A 281 -8.08 -3.15 -31.80
CA SER A 281 -8.57 -2.99 -30.42
C SER A 281 -9.77 -3.89 -30.16
N GLU A 282 -10.78 -3.84 -31.02
CA GLU A 282 -11.98 -4.68 -30.92
C GLU A 282 -11.64 -6.18 -30.89
N ARG A 283 -10.73 -6.61 -31.78
CA ARG A 283 -10.28 -8.00 -31.87
C ARG A 283 -9.59 -8.45 -30.58
N HIS A 284 -8.64 -7.67 -30.05
CA HIS A 284 -7.88 -8.05 -28.86
C HIS A 284 -8.73 -7.98 -27.60
N LEU A 285 -9.66 -7.03 -27.52
CA LEU A 285 -10.59 -6.90 -26.40
C LEU A 285 -11.72 -7.94 -26.44
N GLY A 286 -12.04 -8.49 -27.61
CA GLY A 286 -13.25 -9.28 -27.80
C GLY A 286 -14.53 -8.45 -27.65
N LEU A 287 -14.45 -7.14 -27.89
CA LEU A 287 -15.54 -6.18 -27.71
C LEU A 287 -15.79 -5.40 -28.99
N THR A 288 -17.05 -5.08 -29.27
CA THR A 288 -17.38 -4.07 -30.28
C THR A 288 -17.33 -2.69 -29.63
N LEU A 289 -16.51 -1.79 -30.17
CA LEU A 289 -16.29 -0.44 -29.64
C LEU A 289 -17.16 0.60 -30.35
N LEU A 290 -17.55 0.34 -31.61
CA LEU A 290 -18.37 1.25 -32.40
C LEU A 290 -19.65 0.57 -32.90
N THR A 291 -20.76 1.30 -32.80
CA THR A 291 -21.97 1.04 -33.58
C THR A 291 -21.90 1.84 -34.88
N GLY A 292 -22.30 1.23 -35.99
CA GLY A 292 -22.32 1.90 -37.30
C GLY A 292 -23.59 1.59 -38.08
N GLN A 293 -24.03 2.55 -38.89
CA GLN A 293 -24.91 2.27 -40.04
C GLN A 293 -24.06 2.10 -41.30
N SER A 294 -24.16 0.93 -41.92
CA SER A 294 -23.50 0.64 -43.18
C SER A 294 -24.09 1.48 -44.31
N GLY A 295 -23.29 2.42 -44.85
CA GLY A 295 -23.31 2.88 -46.24
C GLY A 295 -24.65 3.25 -46.88
N GLY A 296 -25.02 4.53 -46.83
CA GLY A 296 -25.86 5.20 -47.83
C GLY A 296 -25.20 6.50 -48.30
N ALA A 297 -25.69 7.10 -49.38
CA ALA A 297 -25.09 8.27 -50.08
C ALA A 297 -24.80 9.51 -49.20
N ALA A 298 -25.29 9.54 -47.95
CA ALA A 298 -25.08 10.61 -46.97
C ALA A 298 -24.00 10.33 -45.90
N GLY A 299 -23.29 9.20 -45.97
CA GLY A 299 -22.21 8.86 -45.03
C GLY A 299 -22.71 8.22 -43.72
N GLY A 300 -22.39 6.94 -43.53
CA GLY A 300 -22.74 6.21 -42.31
C GLY A 300 -22.01 6.76 -41.09
N GLY A 301 -22.76 7.16 -40.06
CA GLY A 301 -22.23 7.61 -38.78
C GLY A 301 -21.59 6.48 -37.97
N SER A 302 -20.67 6.83 -37.09
CA SER A 302 -20.06 5.94 -36.09
C SER A 302 -20.33 6.52 -34.70
N ALA A 303 -20.89 5.71 -33.81
CA ALA A 303 -21.16 6.10 -32.42
C ALA A 303 -20.56 5.07 -31.46
N LEU A 304 -20.08 5.51 -30.30
CA LEU A 304 -19.51 4.61 -29.30
C LEU A 304 -20.54 3.62 -28.76
N THR A 305 -20.12 2.39 -28.48
CA THR A 305 -20.91 1.46 -27.67
C THR A 305 -20.84 1.83 -26.18
N PRO A 306 -21.78 1.37 -25.33
CA PRO A 306 -21.67 1.54 -23.88
C PRO A 306 -20.35 0.99 -23.31
N ALA A 307 -19.86 -0.12 -23.87
CA ALA A 307 -18.56 -0.69 -23.48
C ALA A 307 -17.38 0.23 -23.82
N ALA A 308 -17.41 0.90 -24.97
CA ALA A 308 -16.37 1.86 -25.34
C ALA A 308 -16.38 3.09 -24.43
N TRP A 309 -17.57 3.59 -24.07
CA TRP A 309 -17.74 4.65 -23.08
C TRP A 309 -17.15 4.27 -21.72
N GLU A 310 -17.44 3.07 -21.23
CA GLU A 310 -16.88 2.58 -19.96
C GLU A 310 -15.35 2.45 -20.02
N LEU A 311 -14.81 1.93 -21.13
CA LEU A 311 -13.35 1.82 -21.33
C LEU A 311 -12.66 3.19 -21.34
N ILE A 312 -13.24 4.18 -22.01
CA ILE A 312 -12.72 5.57 -21.98
C ILE A 312 -12.74 6.10 -20.54
N ALA A 313 -13.85 5.93 -19.82
CA ALA A 313 -13.97 6.40 -18.44
C ALA A 313 -12.93 5.75 -17.51
N ARG A 314 -12.77 4.42 -17.58
CA ARG A 314 -11.76 3.68 -16.82
C ARG A 314 -10.35 4.10 -17.21
N TRP A 315 -10.08 4.30 -18.50
CA TRP A 315 -8.78 4.81 -18.96
C TRP A 315 -8.48 6.20 -18.39
N ARG A 316 -9.44 7.11 -18.40
CA ARG A 316 -9.27 8.47 -17.87
C ARG A 316 -9.04 8.46 -16.37
N ALA A 317 -9.76 7.64 -15.62
CA ALA A 317 -9.51 7.44 -14.20
C ALA A 317 -8.11 6.85 -13.94
N PHE A 318 -7.70 5.85 -14.72
CA PHE A 318 -6.39 5.19 -14.61
C PHE A 318 -5.21 6.12 -14.97
N SER A 319 -5.34 6.89 -16.04
CA SER A 319 -4.25 7.74 -16.55
C SER A 319 -4.16 9.11 -15.87
N ALA A 320 -5.17 9.50 -15.09
CA ALA A 320 -5.20 10.78 -14.39
C ALA A 320 -3.99 10.96 -13.47
N GLY A 321 -3.33 12.12 -13.57
CA GLY A 321 -2.21 12.49 -12.71
C GLY A 321 -0.87 11.81 -13.03
N LEU A 322 -0.83 10.82 -13.93
CA LEU A 322 0.40 10.09 -14.22
C LEU A 322 1.48 10.98 -14.86
N GLU A 323 1.09 11.92 -15.73
CA GLU A 323 2.04 12.88 -16.32
C GLU A 323 2.76 13.71 -15.26
N ALA A 324 2.05 14.15 -14.22
CA ALA A 324 2.64 14.89 -13.10
C ALA A 324 3.60 14.01 -12.29
N VAL A 325 3.25 12.74 -12.07
CA VAL A 325 4.13 11.78 -11.39
C VAL A 325 5.41 11.55 -12.21
N VAL A 326 5.28 11.36 -13.53
CA VAL A 326 6.41 11.18 -14.44
C VAL A 326 7.30 12.43 -14.46
N ALA A 327 6.71 13.62 -14.56
CA ALA A 327 7.45 14.88 -14.54
C ALA A 327 8.19 15.10 -13.21
N ALA A 328 7.54 14.84 -12.07
CA ALA A 328 8.16 14.98 -10.75
C ALA A 328 9.33 14.01 -10.57
N ARG A 329 9.15 12.74 -10.97
CA ARG A 329 10.23 11.73 -10.92
C ARG A 329 11.38 12.09 -11.84
N PHE A 330 11.07 12.56 -13.05
CA PHE A 330 12.08 13.03 -13.99
C PHE A 330 12.86 14.21 -13.40
N GLY A 331 12.20 15.20 -12.81
CA GLY A 331 12.89 16.32 -12.14
C GLY A 331 13.81 15.86 -11.01
N ALA A 332 13.37 14.92 -10.18
CA ALA A 332 14.18 14.41 -9.07
C ALA A 332 15.40 13.57 -9.50
N THR A 333 15.44 13.08 -10.75
CA THR A 333 16.48 12.14 -11.21
C THR A 333 17.32 12.67 -12.37
N PHE A 334 16.76 13.56 -13.18
CA PHE A 334 17.38 14.20 -14.35
C PHE A 334 17.40 15.73 -14.24
N GLY A 335 16.83 16.32 -13.19
CA GLY A 335 16.97 17.76 -12.93
C GLY A 335 18.43 18.10 -12.60
N ALA A 336 18.97 19.14 -13.22
CA ALA A 336 20.21 19.74 -12.73
C ALA A 336 19.91 20.26 -11.31
N GLY A 337 20.66 19.83 -10.31
CA GLY A 337 20.57 20.43 -8.98
C GLY A 337 20.81 21.93 -9.13
N GLU A 338 19.76 22.72 -8.90
CA GLU A 338 19.93 24.14 -8.64
C GLU A 338 20.34 24.22 -7.16
N GLU A 339 21.54 24.73 -6.90
CA GLU A 339 21.98 25.16 -5.57
C GLU A 339 21.02 26.21 -4.98
#